data_AF-A0A7V8EWV5-F1
#
_entry.id   AF-A0A7V8EWV5-F1
#
_cell.length_a   1.000
_cell.length_b   1.000
_cell.length_c   1.000
_cell.angle_alpha   90.00
_cell.angle_beta   90.00
_cell.angle_gamma   90.00
#
_symmetry.space_group_name_H-M   'P 1'
#
loop_
_entity.id
_entity.type
_entity.pdbx_description
1 polymer ?
#
loop_
_entity_poly.entity_id
_entity_poly.type
_entity_poly.pdbx_seq_one_letter_code
_entity_poly.pdbx_strand_id
1 'polypeptide(L)'
;MQIDLNQPDALTLEAVRQLLASASDNVHTQLRVTKAGMAYISSGVVGGAEIDGLLFRLETWAAGSGYVGLVAASDEVWVMQVFNALKQNWPKPAFDYIDIY
;
A
#
# COMPACT_ATOMS: atom_id res chain seq x y z
N MET A 1 7.31 -8.66 0.52
CA MET A 1 8.01 -7.40 0.18
C MET A 1 7.52 -6.30 1.10
N GLN A 2 8.38 -5.36 1.49
CA GLN A 2 8.01 -4.18 2.29
C GLN A 2 8.91 -2.99 1.90
N ILE A 3 8.45 -1.77 2.18
CA ILE A 3 9.22 -0.53 1.97
C ILE A 3 9.40 0.14 3.33
N ASP A 4 10.65 0.38 3.73
CA ASP A 4 10.97 1.19 4.92
C ASP A 4 10.96 2.67 4.56
N LEU A 5 9.87 3.36 4.88
CA LEU A 5 9.66 4.78 4.57
C LEU A 5 10.52 5.74 5.41
N ASN A 6 11.29 5.24 6.39
CA ASN A 6 12.25 6.06 7.12
C ASN A 6 13.55 6.27 6.32
N GLN A 7 13.83 5.40 5.34
CA GLN A 7 14.99 5.55 4.47
C GLN A 7 14.68 6.58 3.38
N PRO A 8 15.49 7.64 3.23
CA PRO A 8 15.20 8.78 2.36
C PRO A 8 15.04 8.41 0.87
N ASP A 9 15.55 7.25 0.44
CA ASP A 9 15.54 6.79 -0.96
C ASP A 9 14.77 5.47 -1.17
N ALA A 10 14.09 4.95 -0.14
CA ALA A 10 13.36 3.67 -0.26
C ALA A 10 12.02 3.81 -0.99
N LEU A 11 11.31 4.93 -0.82
CA LEU A 11 10.07 5.17 -1.54
C LEU A 11 10.37 5.64 -2.97
N THR A 12 10.35 4.69 -3.91
CA THR A 12 10.50 4.92 -5.34
C THR A 12 9.34 4.28 -6.11
N LEU A 13 9.09 4.72 -7.34
CA LEU A 13 8.09 4.07 -8.22
C LEU A 13 8.40 2.57 -8.37
N GLU A 14 9.68 2.21 -8.49
CA GLU A 14 10.09 0.82 -8.63
C GLU A 14 9.82 -0.01 -7.37
N ALA A 15 10.07 0.55 -6.18
CA ALA A 15 9.72 -0.11 -4.93
C ALA A 15 8.19 -0.34 -4.83
N VAL A 16 7.39 0.61 -5.29
CA VAL A 16 5.92 0.46 -5.36
C VAL A 16 5.52 -0.62 -6.37
N ARG A 17 6.14 -0.69 -7.56
CA ARG A 17 5.89 -1.78 -8.52
C ARG A 17 6.18 -3.14 -7.90
N GLN A 18 7.33 -3.30 -7.26
CA GLN A 18 7.73 -4.53 -6.61
C GLN A 18 6.79 -4.88 -5.44
N LEU A 19 6.30 -3.88 -4.71
CA LEU A 19 5.33 -4.08 -3.64
C LEU A 19 4.00 -4.61 -4.18
N LEU A 20 3.43 -3.97 -5.20
CA LEU A 20 2.18 -4.40 -5.85
C LEU A 20 2.32 -5.79 -6.48
N ALA A 21 3.43 -6.04 -7.19
CA ALA A 21 3.74 -7.33 -7.81
C ALA A 21 3.89 -8.48 -6.82
N SER A 22 4.22 -8.17 -5.55
CA SER A 22 4.44 -9.20 -4.52
C SER A 22 3.16 -9.82 -3.97
N ALA A 23 1.99 -9.22 -4.24
CA ALA A 23 0.71 -9.67 -3.73
C ALA A 23 -0.13 -10.36 -4.83
N SER A 24 -0.99 -11.28 -4.39
CA SER A 24 -1.95 -11.97 -5.26
C SER A 24 -3.30 -11.27 -5.20
N ASP A 25 -3.92 -11.11 -6.36
CA ASP A 25 -5.27 -10.54 -6.50
C ASP A 25 -6.39 -11.57 -6.19
N ASN A 26 -6.05 -12.76 -5.67
CA ASN A 26 -7.04 -13.81 -5.39
C ASN A 26 -7.77 -13.64 -4.05
N VAL A 27 -7.33 -12.69 -3.22
CA VAL A 27 -7.93 -12.39 -1.90
C VAL A 27 -8.04 -10.89 -1.71
N HIS A 28 -8.88 -10.45 -0.78
CA HIS A 28 -8.93 -9.04 -0.41
C HIS A 28 -7.56 -8.61 0.12
N THR A 29 -7.06 -7.49 -0.39
CA THR A 29 -5.78 -6.93 0.01
C THR A 29 -5.93 -5.48 0.45
N GLN A 30 -4.95 -5.01 1.21
CA GLN A 30 -4.89 -3.62 1.65
C GLN A 30 -3.43 -3.21 1.81
N LEU A 31 -3.06 -2.03 1.30
CA LEU A 31 -1.78 -1.44 1.64
C LEU A 31 -1.87 -0.84 3.04
N ARG A 32 -0.94 -1.25 3.91
CA ARG A 32 -0.86 -0.80 5.31
C ARG A 32 0.51 -0.20 5.59
N VAL A 33 0.53 0.83 6.43
CA VAL A 33 1.76 1.46 6.91
C VAL A 33 1.77 1.42 8.43
N THR A 34 2.83 0.88 9.02
CA THR A 34 2.99 0.82 10.48
C THR A 34 3.46 2.15 11.05
N LYS A 35 3.28 2.36 12.36
CA LYS A 35 3.89 3.50 13.08
C LYS A 35 5.41 3.50 13.04
N ALA A 36 6.02 2.35 12.74
CA ALA A 36 7.46 2.20 12.53
C ALA A 36 7.91 2.54 11.10
N GLY A 37 6.99 2.90 10.19
CA GLY A 37 7.32 3.29 8.81
C GLY A 37 7.47 2.16 7.82
N MET A 38 6.95 0.97 8.13
CA MET A 38 6.94 -0.14 7.18
C MET A 38 5.65 -0.12 6.37
N ALA A 39 5.77 0.11 5.06
CA ALA A 39 4.68 -0.07 4.10
C ALA A 39 4.68 -1.49 3.53
N TYR A 40 3.53 -2.16 3.55
CA TYR A 40 3.39 -3.53 3.08
C TYR A 40 1.98 -3.81 2.54
N ILE A 41 1.83 -4.86 1.71
CA ILE A 41 0.51 -5.38 1.32
C ILE A 41 0.08 -6.43 2.33
N SER A 42 -1.04 -6.19 2.99
CA SER A 42 -1.74 -7.18 3.80
C SER A 42 -2.70 -7.96 2.92
N SER A 43 -2.56 -9.30 2.88
CA SER A 43 -3.43 -10.18 2.10
C SER A 43 -4.31 -11.00 3.04
N GLY A 44 -5.64 -10.87 2.92
CA GLY A 44 -6.62 -11.54 3.77
C GLY A 44 -7.00 -10.79 5.06
N VAL A 45 -6.11 -9.93 5.58
CA VAL A 45 -6.42 -9.04 6.72
C VAL A 45 -6.61 -7.62 6.21
N VAL A 46 -7.85 -7.15 6.17
CA VAL A 46 -8.25 -5.87 5.56
C VAL A 46 -9.24 -5.10 6.45
N GLY A 47 -9.60 -3.87 6.05
CA GLY A 47 -10.59 -3.07 6.76
C GLY A 47 -10.15 -2.71 8.20
N GLY A 48 -11.03 -2.97 9.16
CA GLY A 48 -10.80 -2.69 10.59
C GLY A 48 -10.10 -3.81 11.39
N ALA A 49 -9.68 -4.89 10.74
CA ALA A 49 -8.99 -5.99 11.40
C ALA A 49 -7.51 -5.69 11.64
N GLU A 50 -7.01 -6.00 12.84
CA GLU A 50 -5.59 -5.90 13.22
C GLU A 50 -4.98 -4.52 12.90
N ILE A 51 -5.66 -3.45 13.32
CA ILE A 51 -5.24 -2.07 13.06
C ILE A 51 -4.31 -1.51 14.15
N ASP A 52 -4.12 -2.24 15.25
CA ASP A 52 -3.17 -1.86 16.29
C ASP A 52 -1.75 -1.76 15.73
N GLY A 53 -1.08 -0.64 16.01
CA GLY A 53 0.27 -0.36 15.52
C GLY A 53 0.35 0.14 14.07
N LEU A 54 -0.78 0.23 13.35
CA LEU A 54 -0.84 0.93 12.07
C LEU A 54 -0.81 2.44 12.26
N LEU A 55 -0.14 3.13 11.34
CA LEU A 55 -0.21 4.59 11.20
C LEU A 55 -1.37 4.97 10.28
N PHE A 56 -1.44 4.34 9.11
CA PHE A 56 -2.57 4.45 8.21
C PHE A 56 -2.69 3.21 7.32
N ARG A 57 -3.84 3.07 6.67
CA ARG A 57 -4.14 2.05 5.67
C ARG A 57 -4.90 2.68 4.51
N LEU A 58 -4.67 2.18 3.31
CA LEU A 58 -5.48 2.56 2.15
C LEU A 58 -6.83 1.81 2.19
N GLU A 59 -7.72 2.12 1.27
CA GLU A 59 -8.96 1.39 1.06
C GLU A 59 -8.72 -0.12 0.83
N THR A 60 -9.77 -0.92 0.98
CA THR A 60 -9.68 -2.35 0.70
C THR A 60 -9.75 -2.59 -0.79
N TRP A 61 -8.75 -3.26 -1.33
CA TRP A 61 -8.74 -3.72 -2.72
C TRP A 61 -9.38 -5.10 -2.78
N ALA A 62 -10.52 -5.19 -3.48
CA ALA A 62 -11.30 -6.41 -3.57
C ALA A 62 -10.55 -7.51 -4.34
N ALA A 63 -10.86 -8.78 -4.06
CA ALA A 63 -10.26 -9.89 -4.81
C ALA A 63 -10.73 -9.79 -6.27
N GLY A 64 -9.79 -9.90 -7.21
CA GLY A 64 -10.03 -9.77 -8.64
C GLY A 64 -10.23 -8.33 -9.11
N SER A 65 -9.89 -7.32 -8.30
CA SER A 65 -10.04 -5.91 -8.70
C SER A 65 -8.93 -5.43 -9.63
N GLY A 66 -7.82 -6.18 -9.73
CA GLY A 66 -6.66 -5.82 -10.52
C GLY A 66 -5.77 -4.74 -9.89
N TYR A 67 -5.93 -4.44 -8.59
CA TYR A 67 -5.12 -3.41 -7.90
C TYR A 67 -3.79 -3.93 -7.35
N VAL A 68 -3.57 -5.24 -7.36
CA VAL A 68 -2.30 -5.89 -6.99
C VAL A 68 -1.90 -6.95 -8.03
N GLY A 69 -0.68 -7.46 -7.92
CA GLY A 69 -0.09 -8.41 -8.86
C GLY A 69 0.62 -7.74 -10.02
N LEU A 70 1.10 -8.56 -10.96
CA LEU A 70 1.97 -8.11 -12.07
C LEU A 70 1.27 -7.13 -13.02
N VAL A 71 -0.04 -7.27 -13.20
CA VAL A 71 -0.83 -6.36 -14.06
C VAL A 71 -0.86 -4.96 -13.43
N ALA A 72 -1.25 -4.87 -12.16
CA ALA A 72 -1.26 -3.61 -11.41
C ALA A 72 0.12 -2.95 -11.33
N ALA A 73 1.18 -3.74 -11.13
CA ALA A 73 2.55 -3.26 -11.09
C ALA A 73 3.05 -2.73 -12.45
N SER A 74 2.40 -3.11 -13.54
CA SER A 74 2.73 -2.64 -14.90
C SER A 74 1.92 -1.41 -15.32
N ASP A 75 0.90 -1.02 -14.54
CA ASP A 75 0.12 0.18 -14.78
C ASP A 75 0.82 1.40 -14.16
N GLU A 76 1.43 2.23 -15.00
CA GLU A 76 2.18 3.40 -14.57
C GLU A 76 1.32 4.43 -13.81
N VAL A 77 0.06 4.61 -14.23
CA VAL A 77 -0.85 5.56 -13.60
C VAL A 77 -1.18 5.09 -12.19
N TRP A 78 -1.54 3.81 -12.06
CA TRP A 78 -1.84 3.21 -10.76
C TRP A 78 -0.64 3.22 -9.81
N VAL A 79 0.55 2.80 -10.29
CA VAL A 79 1.78 2.84 -9.51
C VAL A 79 2.08 4.25 -9.01
N MET A 80 1.88 5.26 -9.85
CA MET A 80 2.08 6.67 -9.48
C MET A 80 1.06 7.15 -8.45
N GLN A 81 -0.20 6.72 -8.55
CA GLN A 81 -1.24 7.05 -7.56
C GLN A 81 -0.89 6.46 -6.18
N VAL A 82 -0.54 5.18 -6.11
CA VAL A 82 -0.13 4.53 -4.86
C VAL A 82 1.15 5.16 -4.28
N PHE A 83 2.12 5.48 -5.13
CA PHE A 83 3.33 6.21 -4.73
C PHE A 83 3.00 7.57 -4.09
N ASN A 84 2.13 8.35 -4.74
CA ASN A 84 1.72 9.65 -4.23
C ASN A 84 0.94 9.53 -2.92
N ALA A 85 0.07 8.53 -2.79
CA ALA A 85 -0.65 8.25 -1.55
C ALA A 85 0.32 7.96 -0.39
N LEU A 86 1.33 7.12 -0.60
CA LEU A 86 2.37 6.87 0.40
C LEU A 86 3.14 8.15 0.76
N LYS A 87 3.58 8.90 -0.25
CA LYS A 87 4.38 10.12 -0.09
C LYS A 87 3.65 11.24 0.65
N GLN A 88 2.35 11.41 0.37
CA GLN A 88 1.55 12.49 0.96
C GLN A 88 1.17 12.21 2.41
N ASN A 89 1.03 10.93 2.78
CA ASN A 89 0.50 10.54 4.08
C ASN A 89 1.56 10.10 5.08
N TRP A 90 2.74 9.69 4.63
CA TRP A 90 3.87 9.45 5.51
C TRP A 90 4.65 10.75 5.83
N PRO A 91 5.09 11.01 7.07
CA PRO A 91 4.85 10.25 8.31
C PRO A 91 3.68 10.79 9.16
N LYS A 92 2.92 11.78 8.67
CA LYS A 92 1.86 12.46 9.43
C LYS A 92 0.56 12.49 8.62
N PRO A 93 -0.17 11.37 8.54
CA PRO A 93 -1.41 11.33 7.78
C PRO A 93 -2.49 12.14 8.50
N ALA A 94 -3.43 12.70 7.73
CA ALA A 94 -4.61 13.35 8.30
C ALA A 94 -5.61 12.33 8.87
N PHE A 95 -5.65 11.12 8.28
CA PHE A 95 -6.57 10.05 8.63
C PHE A 95 -5.83 8.70 8.68
N ASP A 96 -6.35 7.76 9.49
CA ASP A 96 -5.82 6.41 9.59
C ASP A 96 -6.37 5.47 8.48
N TYR A 97 -7.43 5.88 7.80
CA TYR A 97 -8.01 5.27 6.60
C TYR A 97 -7.95 6.27 5.45
N ILE A 98 -7.43 5.84 4.31
CA ILE A 98 -7.18 6.72 3.16
C ILE A 98 -7.81 6.09 1.93
N ASP A 99 -8.60 6.89 1.24
CA ASP A 99 -9.26 6.50 0.01
C ASP A 99 -8.53 7.12 -1.19
N ILE A 100 -8.30 6.35 -2.26
CA ILE A 100 -7.49 6.78 -3.40
C ILE A 100 -8.42 6.98 -4.61
N TYR A 101 -8.99 8.18 -4.74
CA TYR A 101 -9.81 8.60 -5.89
C TYR A 101 -9.19 9.77 -6.67
#